data_AF-A0A7C6XUM2-F1
#
_entry.id   AF-A0A7C6XUM2-F1
#
_cell.length_a   1.000
_cell.length_b   1.000
_cell.length_c   1.000
_cell.angle_alpha   90.00
_cell.angle_beta   90.00
_cell.angle_gamma   90.00
#
_symmetry.space_group_name_H-M   'P 1'
#
loop_
_entity.id
_entity.type
_entity.pdbx_description
1 polymer ?
#
loop_
_entity_poly.entity_id
_entity_poly.type
_entity_poly.pdbx_seq_one_letter_code
_entity_poly.pdbx_strand_id
1 'polypeptide(L)'
;MNIKIRPYKRDAGHAYALGVFPTLELLAHRPEQVLRVLLSERAGDNEGVAKICSICTERNIRVEVADRAIARVGGNEATYAVGVFQKYEASLSADANHLVLVNPDDAGNLGTIVRTMLGFDVVDLAVI
;
A
#
# COMPACT_ATOMS: atom_id res chain seq x y z
N MET A 1 3.44 18.79 1.87
CA MET A 1 4.87 18.40 1.95
C MET A 1 5.29 17.76 0.64
N ASN A 2 6.44 18.16 0.06
CA ASN A 2 6.92 17.55 -1.18
C ASN A 2 7.84 16.36 -0.85
N ILE A 3 7.30 15.14 -0.87
CA ILE A 3 8.06 13.93 -0.57
C ILE A 3 8.87 13.51 -1.80
N LYS A 4 10.16 13.20 -1.61
CA LYS A 4 11.04 12.73 -2.68
C LYS A 4 10.87 11.22 -2.85
N ILE A 5 10.38 10.78 -4.01
CA ILE A 5 10.28 9.35 -4.36
C ILE A 5 11.66 8.74 -4.46
N ARG A 6 11.89 7.69 -3.67
CA ARG A 6 13.17 6.97 -3.53
C ARG A 6 12.92 5.50 -3.21
N PRO A 7 13.89 4.59 -3.43
CA PRO A 7 13.75 3.21 -3.00
C PRO A 7 13.34 3.11 -1.53
N TYR A 8 12.61 2.05 -1.17
CA TYR A 8 12.14 1.84 0.19
C TYR A 8 13.31 1.92 1.19
N LYS A 9 13.06 2.61 2.31
CA LYS A 9 13.95 2.59 3.48
C LYS A 9 13.12 2.44 4.75
N ARG A 10 13.64 1.67 5.70
CA ARG A 10 12.98 1.40 7.00
C ARG A 10 12.74 2.69 7.79
N ASP A 11 13.69 3.62 7.74
CA ASP A 11 13.68 4.92 8.44
C ASP A 11 12.90 6.02 7.70
N ALA A 12 12.44 5.78 6.46
CA ALA A 12 11.63 6.75 5.74
C ALA A 12 10.22 6.83 6.35
N GLY A 13 9.65 8.04 6.45
CA GLY A 13 8.26 8.24 6.88
C GLY A 13 7.20 7.77 5.88
N HIS A 14 7.56 7.27 4.71
CA HIS A 14 6.61 6.81 3.70
C HIS A 14 6.97 5.41 3.19
N ALA A 15 5.97 4.75 2.61
CA ALA A 15 6.08 3.43 1.98
C ALA A 15 5.23 3.39 0.70
N TYR A 16 5.24 2.23 0.03
CA TYR A 16 4.65 2.06 -1.29
C TYR A 16 3.77 0.81 -1.34
N ALA A 17 2.55 0.96 -1.86
CA ALA A 17 1.68 -0.14 -2.26
C ALA A 17 1.91 -0.39 -3.75
N LEU A 18 2.65 -1.45 -4.09
CA LEU A 18 3.01 -1.75 -5.49
C LEU A 18 1.90 -2.54 -6.17
N GLY A 19 1.34 -1.98 -7.25
CA GLY A 19 0.32 -2.63 -8.07
C GLY A 19 -1.09 -2.06 -7.85
N VAL A 20 -1.98 -2.37 -8.79
CA VAL A 20 -3.36 -1.88 -8.82
C VAL A 20 -4.14 -2.35 -7.60
N PHE A 21 -4.12 -3.65 -7.30
CA PHE A 21 -4.90 -4.21 -6.19
C PHE A 21 -4.44 -3.68 -4.82
N PRO A 22 -3.15 -3.72 -4.44
CA PRO A 22 -2.70 -3.12 -3.18
C PRO A 22 -3.00 -1.63 -3.06
N THR A 23 -2.96 -0.88 -4.17
CA THR A 23 -3.31 0.54 -4.20
C THR A 23 -4.80 0.77 -3.94
N LEU A 24 -5.68 -0.08 -4.49
CA LEU A 24 -7.12 -0.03 -4.22
C LEU A 24 -7.43 -0.34 -2.75
N GLU A 25 -6.82 -1.37 -2.17
CA GLU A 25 -7.00 -1.73 -0.76
C GLU A 25 -6.55 -0.59 0.18
N LEU A 26 -5.40 0.03 -0.14
CA LEU A 26 -4.91 1.21 0.57
C LEU A 26 -5.91 2.38 0.50
N LEU A 27 -6.45 2.67 -0.68
CA LEU A 27 -7.43 3.73 -0.88
C LEU A 27 -8.78 3.45 -0.21
N ALA A 28 -9.16 2.18 -0.12
CA ALA A 28 -10.41 1.75 0.53
C ALA A 28 -10.32 1.87 2.05
N HIS A 29 -9.20 1.44 2.63
CA HIS A 29 -9.08 1.27 4.07
C HIS A 29 -8.29 2.36 4.80
N ARG A 30 -7.33 3.02 4.14
CA ARG A 30 -6.48 4.09 4.72
C ARG A 30 -6.26 5.29 3.77
N PRO A 31 -7.31 5.82 3.13
CA PRO A 31 -7.21 6.93 2.18
C PRO A 31 -6.54 8.18 2.77
N GLU A 32 -6.71 8.43 4.07
CA GLU A 32 -6.12 9.56 4.80
C GLU A 32 -4.60 9.50 4.90
N GLN A 33 -4.01 8.31 4.74
CA GLN A 33 -2.56 8.14 4.74
C GLN A 33 -1.96 8.25 3.34
N VAL A 34 -2.78 8.31 2.29
CA VAL A 34 -2.32 8.36 0.91
C VAL A 34 -1.86 9.77 0.56
N LEU A 35 -0.59 9.87 0.17
CA LEU A 35 0.06 11.12 -0.18
C LEU A 35 -0.16 11.44 -1.67
N ARG A 36 -0.09 10.40 -2.51
CA ARG A 36 -0.36 10.45 -3.96
C ARG A 36 -0.39 9.04 -4.54
N VAL A 37 -0.91 8.94 -5.76
CA VAL A 37 -0.81 7.73 -6.59
C VAL A 37 0.06 8.02 -7.82
N LEU A 38 0.97 7.09 -8.12
CA LEU A 38 1.76 7.08 -9.35
C LEU A 38 1.13 6.11 -10.34
N LEU A 39 0.96 6.52 -11.59
CA LEU A 39 0.47 5.68 -12.67
C LEU A 39 1.54 5.50 -13.75
N SER A 40 1.54 4.32 -14.36
CA SER A 40 2.34 4.07 -15.57
C SER A 40 1.62 4.62 -16.79
N GLU A 41 2.37 5.13 -17.77
CA GLU A 41 1.84 5.46 -19.10
C GLU A 41 1.15 4.25 -19.77
N ARG A 42 1.57 3.02 -19.42
CA ARG A 42 1.01 1.76 -19.93
C ARG A 42 -0.29 1.34 -19.25
N ALA A 43 -0.80 2.10 -18.30
CA ALA A 43 -1.98 1.73 -17.54
C ALA A 43 -3.24 1.54 -18.40
N GLY A 44 -3.33 2.25 -19.54
CA GLY A 44 -4.39 2.09 -20.54
C GLY A 44 -5.81 2.06 -19.96
N ASP A 45 -6.65 1.17 -20.50
CA ASP A 45 -8.05 0.97 -20.10
C ASP A 45 -8.21 0.00 -18.91
N ASN A 46 -7.19 -0.11 -18.03
CA ASN A 46 -7.31 -0.97 -16.86
C ASN A 46 -8.43 -0.49 -15.92
N GLU A 47 -9.47 -1.31 -15.73
CA GLU A 47 -10.63 -0.96 -14.88
C GLU A 47 -10.23 -0.58 -13.45
N GLY A 48 -9.24 -1.27 -12.88
CA GLY A 48 -8.73 -0.96 -11.56
C GLY A 48 -8.03 0.39 -11.50
N VAL A 49 -7.33 0.80 -12.56
CA VAL A 49 -6.76 2.15 -12.67
C VAL A 49 -7.85 3.21 -12.81
N ALA A 50 -8.89 2.95 -13.60
CA ALA A 50 -10.04 3.85 -13.70
C ALA A 50 -10.71 4.07 -12.32
N LYS A 51 -10.88 2.99 -11.55
CA LYS A 51 -11.40 3.04 -10.17
C LYS A 51 -10.48 3.83 -9.24
N ILE A 52 -9.16 3.62 -9.32
CA ILE A 52 -8.17 4.40 -8.58
C ILE A 52 -8.32 5.90 -8.89
N CYS A 53 -8.43 6.28 -10.16
CA CYS A 53 -8.61 7.67 -10.57
C CYS A 53 -9.91 8.28 -10.02
N SER A 54 -11.02 7.54 -10.03
CA SER A 54 -12.29 8.00 -9.44
C SER A 54 -12.14 8.29 -7.95
N ILE A 55 -11.63 7.32 -7.19
CA ILE A 55 -11.44 7.46 -5.74
C ILE A 55 -10.48 8.62 -5.43
N CYS A 56 -9.40 8.76 -6.19
CA CYS A 56 -8.45 9.85 -5.98
C CYS A 56 -9.07 11.22 -6.27
N THR A 57 -9.91 11.33 -7.30
CA THR A 57 -10.63 12.56 -7.63
C THR A 57 -11.61 12.93 -6.52
N GLU A 58 -12.44 11.97 -6.08
CA GLU A 58 -13.41 12.17 -4.99
C GLU A 58 -12.75 12.60 -3.68
N ARG A 59 -11.57 12.06 -3.38
CA ARG A 59 -10.84 12.30 -2.13
C ARG A 59 -9.76 13.39 -2.23
N ASN A 60 -9.64 14.07 -3.37
CA ASN A 60 -8.60 15.07 -3.64
C ASN A 60 -7.16 14.55 -3.42
N ILE A 61 -6.92 13.29 -3.77
CA ILE A 61 -5.59 12.66 -3.74
C ILE A 61 -4.90 12.94 -5.07
N ARG A 62 -3.65 13.43 -5.00
CA ARG A 62 -2.86 13.72 -6.19
C ARG A 62 -2.53 12.45 -6.98
N VAL A 63 -2.73 12.49 -8.29
CA VAL A 63 -2.32 11.44 -9.23
C VAL A 63 -1.25 11.99 -10.18
N GLU A 64 -0.21 11.21 -10.44
CA GLU A 64 0.90 11.59 -11.33
C GLU A 64 1.27 10.42 -12.25
N VAL A 65 1.41 10.66 -13.55
CA VAL A 65 2.01 9.68 -14.47
C VAL A 65 3.53 9.75 -14.34
N ALA A 66 4.17 8.66 -13.90
CA ALA A 66 5.57 8.70 -13.47
C ALA A 66 6.29 7.34 -13.54
N ASP A 67 6.47 6.76 -14.72
CA ASP A 67 7.14 5.46 -14.92
C ASP A 67 8.55 5.39 -14.30
N ARG A 68 9.33 6.47 -14.41
CA ARG A 68 10.66 6.56 -13.77
C ARG A 68 10.60 6.45 -12.24
N ALA A 69 9.52 6.96 -11.64
CA ALA A 69 9.32 6.89 -10.20
C ALA A 69 8.85 5.49 -9.79
N ILE A 70 7.97 4.87 -10.57
CA ILE A 70 7.50 3.48 -10.38
C ILE A 70 8.67 2.49 -10.42
N ALA A 71 9.50 2.56 -11.47
CA ALA A 71 10.68 1.71 -11.58
C ALA A 71 11.66 1.90 -10.40
N ARG A 72 11.82 3.15 -9.93
CA ARG A 72 12.71 3.48 -8.81
C ARG A 72 12.27 2.86 -7.48
N VAL A 73 10.98 2.65 -7.27
CA VAL A 73 10.44 2.09 -6.00
C VAL A 73 10.27 0.58 -6.03
N GLY A 74 10.76 -0.09 -7.09
CA GLY A 74 10.68 -1.54 -7.24
C GLY A 74 9.47 -2.03 -8.03
N GLY A 75 8.73 -1.12 -8.69
CA GLY A 75 7.73 -1.52 -9.68
C GLY A 75 8.40 -2.21 -10.87
N ASN A 76 7.73 -3.20 -11.41
CA ASN A 76 8.12 -3.90 -12.65
C ASN A 76 7.21 -3.48 -13.81
N GLU A 77 7.38 -4.09 -14.98
CA GLU A 77 6.57 -3.78 -16.16
C GLU A 77 5.07 -4.04 -16.01
N ALA A 78 4.67 -4.90 -15.07
CA ALA A 78 3.27 -5.20 -14.76
C ALA A 78 2.69 -4.24 -13.69
N THR A 79 3.49 -3.30 -13.17
CA THR A 79 3.07 -2.38 -12.12
C THR A 79 2.46 -1.11 -12.73
N TYR A 80 1.14 -1.13 -12.93
CA TYR A 80 0.43 0.02 -13.52
C TYR A 80 0.12 1.15 -12.55
N ALA A 81 0.06 0.87 -11.25
CA ALA A 81 -0.23 1.85 -10.21
C ALA A 81 0.63 1.61 -8.98
N VAL A 82 0.99 2.70 -8.29
CA VAL A 82 1.66 2.66 -6.99
C VAL A 82 1.05 3.71 -6.06
N GLY A 83 0.46 3.27 -4.95
CA GLY A 83 0.05 4.14 -3.86
C GLY A 83 1.27 4.55 -3.01
N VAL A 84 1.51 5.86 -2.86
CA VAL A 84 2.52 6.40 -1.95
C VAL A 84 1.81 6.83 -0.67
N PHE A 85 2.17 6.25 0.46
CA PHE A 85 1.49 6.51 1.73
C PHE A 85 2.45 6.82 2.86
N GLN A 86 1.96 7.61 3.82
CA GLN A 86 2.65 7.90 5.07
C GLN A 86 2.60 6.67 5.97
N LYS A 87 3.74 6.27 6.54
CA LYS A 87 3.76 5.23 7.56
C LYS A 87 2.98 5.72 8.77
N TYR A 88 2.18 4.83 9.34
CA TYR A 88 1.30 5.10 10.46
C TYR A 88 1.51 4.06 11.54
N GLU A 89 1.13 4.40 12.76
CA GLU A 89 1.06 3.46 13.86
C GLU A 89 -0.36 2.87 13.94
N ALA A 90 -0.44 1.61 14.36
CA ALA A 90 -1.68 0.93 14.63
C ALA A 90 -1.61 0.36 16.05
N SER A 91 -2.66 0.57 16.83
CA SER A 91 -2.82 0.03 18.18
C SER A 91 -3.60 -1.28 18.12
N LEU A 92 -3.23 -2.24 18.97
CA LEU A 92 -4.01 -3.44 19.18
C LEU A 92 -5.26 -3.13 20.02
N SER A 93 -6.39 -3.73 19.66
CA SER A 93 -7.62 -3.65 20.45
C SER A 93 -7.50 -4.48 21.73
N ALA A 94 -7.83 -3.91 22.89
CA ALA A 94 -7.81 -4.68 24.15
C ALA A 94 -8.88 -5.79 24.21
N ASP A 95 -9.91 -5.68 23.38
CA ASP A 95 -11.11 -6.53 23.43
C ASP A 95 -11.18 -7.54 22.26
N ALA A 96 -10.10 -7.73 21.51
CA ALA A 96 -10.03 -8.63 20.36
C ALA A 96 -8.96 -9.70 20.52
N ASN A 97 -9.10 -10.81 19.77
CA ASN A 97 -8.06 -11.83 19.69
C ASN A 97 -6.85 -11.30 18.89
N HIS A 98 -5.64 -11.55 19.39
CA HIS A 98 -4.40 -11.14 18.74
C HIS A 98 -3.63 -12.33 18.18
N LEU A 99 -2.95 -12.13 17.06
CA LEU A 99 -1.84 -12.99 16.65
C LEU A 99 -0.52 -12.27 16.93
N VAL A 100 0.41 -12.98 17.57
CA VAL A 100 1.77 -12.48 17.82
C VAL A 100 2.76 -13.31 17.01
N LEU A 101 3.56 -12.64 16.19
CA LEU A 101 4.67 -13.24 15.45
C LEU A 101 5.99 -12.73 16.02
N VAL A 102 6.80 -13.65 16.54
CA VAL A 102 8.11 -13.34 17.12
C VAL A 102 9.19 -13.65 16.10
N ASN A 103 9.90 -12.63 15.65
CA ASN A 103 10.95 -12.66 14.63
C ASN A 103 10.56 -13.40 13.33
N PRO A 104 9.48 -13.00 12.63
CA PRO A 104 9.18 -13.57 11.33
C PRO A 104 10.27 -13.19 10.32
N ASP A 105 10.91 -14.19 9.72
CA ASP A 105 12.08 -13.99 8.86
C ASP A 105 11.73 -14.00 7.35
N ASP A 106 10.58 -14.60 6.98
CA ASP A 106 10.13 -14.69 5.60
C ASP A 106 8.90 -13.82 5.34
N ALA A 107 9.05 -12.84 4.43
CA ALA A 107 7.97 -11.92 4.07
C ALA A 107 6.80 -12.61 3.33
N GLY A 108 7.06 -13.71 2.62
CA GLY A 108 6.04 -14.50 1.93
C GLY A 108 5.11 -15.21 2.91
N ASN A 109 5.68 -15.82 3.94
CA ASN A 109 4.98 -16.44 5.05
C ASN A 109 4.20 -15.40 5.86
N LEU A 110 4.82 -14.25 6.17
CA LEU A 110 4.13 -13.15 6.84
C LEU A 110 2.88 -12.72 6.04
N GLY A 111 3.02 -12.52 4.72
CA GLY A 111 1.90 -12.17 3.86
C GLY A 111 0.80 -13.25 3.81
N THR A 112 1.19 -14.53 3.83
CA THR A 112 0.23 -15.65 3.87
C THR A 112 -0.52 -15.68 5.20
N ILE A 113 0.18 -15.52 6.32
CA ILE A 113 -0.42 -15.43 7.65
C ILE A 113 -1.40 -14.26 7.71
N VAL A 114 -1.02 -13.06 7.27
CA VAL A 114 -1.91 -11.89 7.27
C VAL A 114 -3.19 -12.13 6.46
N ARG A 115 -3.11 -12.79 5.30
CA ARG A 115 -4.32 -13.14 4.51
C ARG A 115 -5.18 -14.18 5.22
N THR A 116 -4.57 -15.19 5.83
CA THR A 116 -5.27 -16.21 6.61
C THR A 116 -5.98 -15.58 7.81
N MET A 117 -5.30 -14.70 8.54
CA MET A 117 -5.87 -13.93 9.65
C MET A 117 -7.16 -13.21 9.23
N LEU A 118 -7.10 -12.44 8.13
CA LEU A 118 -8.28 -11.75 7.60
C LEU A 118 -9.41 -12.72 7.23
N GLY A 119 -9.08 -13.88 6.65
CA GLY A 119 -10.07 -14.92 6.32
C GLY A 119 -10.76 -15.56 7.54
N PHE A 120 -10.16 -15.46 8.72
CA PHE A 120 -10.71 -15.95 10.00
C PHE A 120 -11.19 -14.82 10.92
N ASP A 121 -11.33 -13.60 10.40
CA ASP A 121 -11.76 -12.41 11.16
C ASP A 121 -10.85 -12.09 12.35
N VAL A 122 -9.55 -12.37 12.21
CA VAL A 122 -8.51 -11.93 13.15
C VAL A 122 -7.79 -10.75 12.51
N VAL A 123 -7.92 -9.56 13.09
CA VAL A 123 -7.41 -8.31 12.47
C VAL A 123 -6.29 -7.64 13.26
N ASP A 124 -6.00 -8.14 14.46
CA ASP A 124 -4.97 -7.61 15.36
C ASP A 124 -3.69 -8.46 15.28
N LEU A 125 -2.65 -7.89 14.65
CA LEU A 125 -1.34 -8.51 14.48
C LEU A 125 -0.26 -7.73 15.22
N ALA A 126 0.50 -8.41 16.08
CA ALA A 126 1.75 -7.91 16.64
C ALA A 126 2.94 -8.63 15.97
N VAL A 127 3.93 -7.86 15.52
CA VAL A 127 5.21 -8.38 15.04
C VAL A 127 6.31 -7.86 15.96
N ILE A 128 7.04 -8.76 16.63
CA ILE A 128 8.06 -8.46 17.63
C ILE A 128 9.41 -8.98 17.16
#